data_AF-A0A844NVK2-F1
#
_entry.id   AF-A0A844NVK2-F1
#
_cell.length_a   1.000
_cell.length_b   1.000
_cell.length_c   1.000
_cell.angle_alpha   90.00
_cell.angle_beta   90.00
_cell.angle_gamma   90.00
#
_symmetry.space_group_name_H-M   'P 1'
#
loop_
_entity.id
_entity.type
_entity.pdbx_description
1 polymer ?
#
loop_
_entity_poly.entity_id
_entity_poly.type
_entity_poly.pdbx_seq_one_letter_code
_entity_poly.pdbx_strand_id
1 'polypeptide(L)'
;GGNDGVTWVGGDKAGGSGQKPIRIVNDVTRAGYNLLTSRSVKDSSSVPSASCNNGLVCNTWSSPQEAAAFATRVLGEQQQQTCEGCQKTVTAAGVGLTPLIQETYDKKLQSLQELLSKSKPLTAENLAAAGTDALPITRGVIEALRDERDQDVLARRLASDVSLMDVLSKALLLQRLMFAGAKEPNVAANGLATQAVDQQTSLLQQEIS
;
A
#
# COMPACT_ATOMS: atom_id res chain seq x y z
N GLY A 1 23.44 14.73 -14.53
CA GLY A 1 22.83 13.57 -15.19
C GLY A 1 23.85 12.98 -16.13
N GLY A 2 23.97 11.65 -16.17
CA GLY A 2 25.11 10.94 -16.74
C GLY A 2 25.66 9.97 -15.69
N ASN A 3 26.97 9.74 -15.68
CA ASN A 3 27.59 8.89 -14.65
C ASN A 3 27.43 9.46 -13.22
N ASP A 4 27.20 10.76 -13.07
CA ASP A 4 27.00 11.42 -11.76
C ASP A 4 25.57 11.26 -11.19
N GLY A 5 24.62 10.75 -11.97
CA GLY A 5 23.23 10.64 -11.53
C GLY A 5 22.49 11.99 -11.48
N VAL A 6 21.39 11.98 -10.74
CA VAL A 6 20.60 13.18 -10.40
C VAL A 6 20.38 13.22 -8.89
N THR A 7 20.11 14.41 -8.35
CA THR A 7 19.65 14.53 -6.97
C THR A 7 18.26 13.93 -6.87
N TRP A 8 18.05 13.06 -5.89
CA TRP A 8 16.82 12.30 -5.71
C TRP A 8 16.26 12.48 -4.30
N VAL A 9 15.25 11.68 -3.93
CA VAL A 9 14.53 11.77 -2.65
C VAL A 9 15.48 11.96 -1.48
N GLY A 10 15.28 13.04 -0.71
CA GLY A 10 16.11 13.33 0.47
C GLY A 10 17.53 13.84 0.16
N GLY A 11 17.79 14.25 -1.09
CA GLY A 11 19.00 14.97 -1.51
C GLY A 11 20.17 14.11 -1.97
N ASP A 12 20.07 12.78 -1.88
CA ASP A 12 21.16 11.88 -2.26
C ASP A 12 21.20 11.67 -3.80
N LYS A 13 22.37 11.36 -4.36
CA LYS A 13 22.51 11.08 -5.80
C LYS A 13 22.03 9.66 -6.14
N ALA A 14 21.24 9.55 -7.21
CA ALA A 14 20.75 8.26 -7.72
C ALA A 14 20.77 8.19 -9.26
N GLY A 15 20.77 6.96 -9.77
CA GLY A 15 20.74 6.62 -11.19
C GLY A 15 22.07 6.78 -11.94
N GLY A 16 23.12 7.29 -11.30
CA GLY A 16 24.48 7.35 -11.87
C GLY A 16 25.22 6.01 -11.86
N SER A 17 26.49 6.03 -12.26
CA SER A 17 27.36 4.85 -12.26
C SER A 17 27.70 4.46 -10.82
N GLY A 18 27.50 3.18 -10.46
CA GLY A 18 27.69 2.69 -9.10
C GLY A 18 26.66 3.22 -8.07
N GLN A 19 25.68 4.01 -8.50
CA GLN A 19 24.60 4.51 -7.64
C GLN A 19 23.38 3.59 -7.70
N LYS A 20 22.53 3.65 -6.67
CA LYS A 20 21.25 2.95 -6.70
C LYS A 20 20.39 3.49 -7.86
N PRO A 21 19.64 2.64 -8.56
CA PRO A 21 18.68 3.12 -9.54
C PRO A 21 17.61 3.96 -8.86
N ILE A 22 17.03 4.90 -9.61
CA ILE A 22 15.87 5.66 -9.18
C ILE A 22 14.66 4.73 -9.32
N ARG A 23 13.96 4.40 -8.24
CA ARG A 23 12.78 3.52 -8.29
C ARG A 23 11.55 4.37 -8.06
N ILE A 24 10.85 4.73 -9.13
CA ILE A 24 9.84 5.78 -9.08
C ILE A 24 8.72 5.43 -8.09
N VAL A 25 8.10 4.26 -8.23
CA VAL A 25 6.95 3.89 -7.39
C VAL A 25 7.41 3.68 -5.95
N ASN A 26 8.49 2.94 -5.74
CA ASN A 26 9.01 2.66 -4.40
C ASN A 26 9.44 3.94 -3.66
N ASP A 27 10.32 4.74 -4.25
CA ASP A 27 10.94 5.87 -3.56
C ASP A 27 9.92 6.99 -3.31
N VAL A 28 9.03 7.26 -4.27
CA VAL A 28 7.97 8.28 -4.13
C VAL A 28 6.95 7.85 -3.09
N THR A 29 6.54 6.59 -3.06
CA THR A 29 5.61 6.09 -2.02
C THR A 29 6.23 6.22 -0.62
N ARG A 30 7.51 5.87 -0.47
CA ARG A 30 8.22 6.01 0.82
C ARG A 30 8.33 7.47 1.24
N ALA A 31 8.66 8.37 0.31
CA ALA A 31 8.71 9.81 0.58
C ALA A 31 7.33 10.32 1.03
N GLY A 32 6.28 9.96 0.30
CA GLY A 32 4.90 10.32 0.61
C GLY A 32 4.42 9.81 1.97
N TYR A 33 4.74 8.56 2.31
CA TYR A 33 4.46 8.00 3.64
C TYR A 33 5.09 8.86 4.73
N ASN A 34 6.38 9.17 4.59
CA ASN A 34 7.12 9.94 5.59
C ASN A 34 6.60 11.37 5.70
N LEU A 35 6.30 12.04 4.57
CA LEU A 35 5.72 13.38 4.57
C LEU A 35 4.35 13.42 5.27
N LEU A 36 3.47 12.45 4.99
CA LEU A 36 2.14 12.38 5.59
C LEU A 36 2.15 11.92 7.05
N THR A 37 3.26 11.38 7.54
CA THR A 37 3.47 11.03 8.96
C THR A 37 4.40 12.01 9.67
N SER A 38 4.75 13.14 9.05
CA SER A 38 5.63 14.17 9.61
C SER A 38 7.03 13.65 10.00
N ARG A 39 7.56 12.71 9.22
CA ARG A 39 8.87 12.08 9.40
C ARG A 39 9.86 12.55 8.34
N SER A 40 11.14 12.32 8.58
CA SER A 40 12.18 12.52 7.56
C SER A 40 11.89 11.66 6.34
N VAL A 41 11.99 12.22 5.13
CA VAL A 41 11.73 11.50 3.87
C VAL A 41 12.60 10.26 3.68
N LYS A 42 13.76 10.20 4.35
CA LYS A 42 14.69 9.06 4.29
C LYS A 42 14.44 7.99 5.36
N ASP A 43 13.55 8.25 6.31
CA ASP A 43 13.26 7.30 7.38
C ASP A 43 12.73 5.98 6.80
N SER A 44 13.24 4.87 7.32
CA SER A 44 12.88 3.51 6.91
C SER A 44 12.33 2.68 8.05
N SER A 45 12.29 3.22 9.27
CA SER A 45 11.86 2.48 10.45
C SER A 45 10.33 2.37 10.52
N SER A 46 9.85 1.29 11.14
CA SER A 46 8.42 1.13 11.42
C SER A 46 7.93 2.17 12.43
N VAL A 47 6.69 2.63 12.29
CA VAL A 47 5.96 3.42 13.28
C VAL A 47 5.36 2.44 14.31
N PRO A 48 5.75 2.50 15.59
CA PRO A 48 5.08 1.73 16.63
C PRO A 48 3.61 2.15 16.74
N SER A 49 2.71 1.20 16.99
CA SER A 49 1.26 1.47 17.14
C SER A 49 0.97 2.56 18.17
N ALA A 50 1.70 2.58 19.29
CA ALA A 50 1.58 3.61 20.33
C ALA A 50 1.95 5.03 19.85
N SER A 51 2.82 5.15 18.85
CA SER A 51 3.25 6.44 18.28
C SER A 51 2.44 6.85 17.05
N CYS A 52 1.63 5.93 16.49
CA CYS A 52 0.81 6.20 15.32
C CYS A 52 -0.35 7.17 15.62
N ASN A 53 -0.80 7.26 16.88
CA ASN A 53 -1.85 8.19 17.33
C ASN A 53 -3.12 8.15 16.45
N ASN A 54 -3.56 6.95 16.05
CA ASN A 54 -4.67 6.72 15.12
C ASN A 54 -4.50 7.35 13.73
N GLY A 55 -3.26 7.60 13.30
CA GLY A 55 -2.94 8.06 11.97
C GLY A 55 -3.27 7.01 10.90
N LEU A 56 -4.08 7.39 9.91
CA LEU A 56 -4.57 6.47 8.88
C LEU A 56 -3.44 5.75 8.13
N VAL A 57 -2.34 6.45 7.83
CA VAL A 57 -1.19 5.90 7.10
C VAL A 57 -0.46 4.80 7.89
N CYS A 58 -0.10 5.08 9.15
CA CYS A 58 0.65 4.14 9.98
C CYS A 58 -0.21 2.98 10.52
N ASN A 59 -1.53 3.17 10.63
CA ASN A 59 -2.47 2.08 10.91
C ASN A 59 -2.61 1.13 9.71
N THR A 60 -2.50 1.65 8.49
CA THR A 60 -2.61 0.83 7.27
C THR A 60 -1.31 0.11 6.94
N TRP A 61 -0.17 0.79 7.07
CA TRP A 61 1.17 0.22 6.88
C TRP A 61 2.09 0.62 8.01
N SER A 62 2.69 -0.37 8.67
CA SER A 62 3.55 -0.15 9.83
C SER A 62 4.84 0.58 9.45
N SER A 63 5.26 0.53 8.19
CA SER A 63 6.49 1.16 7.71
C SER A 63 6.34 1.77 6.32
N PRO A 64 7.22 2.72 5.93
CA PRO A 64 7.27 3.23 4.57
C PRO A 64 7.48 2.12 3.52
N GLN A 65 8.23 1.07 3.89
CA GLN A 65 8.54 -0.03 2.98
C GLN A 65 7.34 -0.95 2.74
N GLU A 66 6.47 -1.14 3.74
CA GLU A 66 5.22 -1.88 3.55
C GLU A 66 4.27 -1.16 2.58
N ALA A 67 4.14 0.17 2.73
CA ALA A 67 3.36 0.98 1.80
C ALA A 67 3.92 0.89 0.37
N ALA A 68 5.25 0.98 0.24
CA ALA A 68 5.92 0.87 -1.05
C ALA A 68 5.80 -0.53 -1.68
N ALA A 69 5.79 -1.60 -0.88
CA ALA A 69 5.58 -2.96 -1.37
C ALA A 69 4.14 -3.17 -1.89
N PHE A 70 3.15 -2.57 -1.22
CA PHE A 70 1.79 -2.53 -1.74
C PHE A 70 1.72 -1.76 -3.05
N ALA A 71 2.34 -0.57 -3.11
CA ALA A 71 2.39 0.25 -4.32
C ALA A 71 3.00 -0.48 -5.51
N THR A 72 4.16 -1.11 -5.34
CA THR A 72 4.84 -1.82 -6.43
C THR A 72 4.10 -3.10 -6.84
N ARG A 73 3.36 -3.73 -5.92
CA ARG A 73 2.52 -4.87 -6.27
C ARG A 73 1.36 -4.42 -7.16
N VAL A 74 0.69 -3.32 -6.84
CA VAL A 74 -0.47 -2.81 -7.60
C VAL A 74 -0.01 -2.21 -8.94
N LEU A 75 0.92 -1.26 -8.89
CA LEU A 75 1.28 -0.40 -10.02
C LEU A 75 2.46 -0.92 -10.83
N GLY A 76 3.24 -1.85 -10.27
CA GLY A 76 4.52 -2.25 -10.81
C GLY A 76 5.62 -1.28 -10.38
N GLU A 77 6.73 -1.31 -11.11
CA GLU A 77 7.86 -0.42 -10.86
C GLU A 77 8.44 0.10 -12.16
N GLN A 78 8.94 1.32 -12.12
CA GLN A 78 9.73 1.92 -13.18
C GLN A 78 11.04 2.42 -12.57
N GLN A 79 12.12 1.77 -12.96
CA GLN A 79 13.46 2.17 -12.57
C GLN A 79 14.08 3.04 -13.64
N GLN A 80 14.76 4.11 -13.22
CA GLN A 80 15.46 5.04 -14.08
C GLN A 80 16.93 5.13 -13.71
N GLN A 81 17.77 5.16 -14.74
CA GLN A 81 19.21 5.35 -14.64
C GLN A 81 19.68 6.34 -15.69
N THR A 82 20.73 7.08 -15.35
CA THR A 82 21.35 8.10 -16.19
C THR A 82 22.79 7.77 -16.57
N CYS A 83 23.42 6.76 -15.96
CA CYS A 83 24.78 6.28 -16.30
C CYS A 83 24.96 5.94 -17.78
N GLU A 84 26.15 6.18 -18.32
CA GLU A 84 26.50 5.77 -19.68
C GLU A 84 26.66 4.25 -19.76
N GLY A 85 26.20 3.64 -20.84
CA GLY A 85 26.29 2.19 -21.06
C GLY A 85 25.40 1.32 -20.16
N CYS A 86 24.63 1.89 -19.25
CA CYS A 86 23.65 1.14 -18.44
C CYS A 86 22.26 1.16 -19.07
N GLN A 87 21.43 0.16 -18.72
CA GLN A 87 20.03 0.13 -19.12
C GLN A 87 19.30 1.30 -18.44
N LYS A 88 18.89 2.28 -19.24
CA LYS A 88 18.33 3.55 -18.75
C LYS A 88 16.97 3.37 -18.08
N THR A 89 16.17 2.42 -18.54
CA THR A 89 14.84 2.17 -18.01
C THR A 89 14.63 0.66 -17.85
N VAL A 90 14.19 0.26 -16.65
CA VAL A 90 13.78 -1.11 -16.32
C VAL A 90 12.38 -1.02 -15.75
N THR A 91 11.45 -1.82 -16.26
CA THR A 91 10.08 -1.87 -15.75
C THR A 91 9.76 -3.23 -15.17
N ALA A 92 8.91 -3.24 -14.15
CA ALA A 92 8.28 -4.43 -13.61
C ALA A 92 6.77 -4.23 -13.65
N ALA A 93 6.03 -5.23 -14.11
CA ALA A 93 4.58 -5.16 -14.18
C ALA A 93 3.96 -5.28 -12.79
N GLY A 94 2.94 -4.47 -12.52
CA GLY A 94 2.03 -4.64 -11.39
C GLY A 94 0.98 -5.70 -11.69
N VAL A 95 0.29 -6.16 -10.65
CA VAL A 95 -0.80 -7.13 -10.76
C VAL A 95 -2.19 -6.48 -10.68
N GLY A 96 -2.28 -5.16 -10.46
CA GLY A 96 -3.54 -4.45 -10.25
C GLY A 96 -4.19 -4.74 -8.90
N LEU A 97 -5.40 -4.23 -8.66
CA LEU A 97 -6.12 -4.42 -7.38
C LEU A 97 -6.87 -5.75 -7.30
N THR A 98 -7.35 -6.29 -8.43
CA THR A 98 -8.19 -7.50 -8.44
C THR A 98 -7.54 -8.72 -7.77
N PRO A 99 -6.27 -9.07 -8.04
CA PRO A 99 -5.63 -10.20 -7.35
C PRO A 99 -5.48 -9.96 -5.85
N LEU A 100 -5.26 -8.71 -5.43
CA LEU A 100 -5.15 -8.34 -4.02
C LEU A 100 -6.49 -8.45 -3.31
N ILE A 101 -7.60 -8.13 -3.98
CA ILE A 101 -8.95 -8.33 -3.46
C ILE A 101 -9.20 -9.82 -3.22
N GLN A 102 -8.83 -10.68 -4.17
CA GLN A 102 -8.99 -12.13 -4.03
C GLN A 102 -8.13 -12.70 -2.87
N GLU A 103 -6.87 -12.30 -2.77
CA GLU A 103 -6.00 -12.72 -1.66
C GLU A 103 -6.52 -12.23 -0.29
N THR A 104 -7.08 -11.03 -0.25
CA THR A 104 -7.71 -10.48 0.96
C THR A 104 -8.98 -11.26 1.29
N TYR A 105 -9.79 -11.58 0.28
CA TYR A 105 -10.98 -12.41 0.43
C TYR A 105 -10.68 -13.75 1.08
N ASP A 106 -9.68 -14.48 0.59
CA ASP A 106 -9.34 -15.79 1.13
C ASP A 106 -8.94 -15.68 2.62
N LYS A 107 -8.15 -14.66 2.98
CA LYS A 107 -7.73 -14.40 4.37
C LYS A 107 -8.90 -13.99 5.28
N LYS A 108 -9.78 -13.11 4.80
CA LYS A 108 -10.93 -12.61 5.57
C LYS A 108 -11.97 -13.71 5.76
N LEU A 109 -12.23 -14.51 4.72
CA LEU A 109 -13.11 -15.68 4.80
C LEU A 109 -12.58 -16.71 5.79
N GLN A 110 -11.28 -17.03 5.72
CA GLN A 110 -10.66 -17.94 6.70
C GLN A 110 -10.84 -17.42 8.13
N SER A 111 -10.56 -16.13 8.36
CA SER A 111 -10.71 -15.52 9.69
C SER A 111 -12.17 -15.58 10.17
N LEU A 112 -13.15 -15.30 9.30
CA LEU A 112 -14.57 -15.43 9.63
C LEU A 112 -14.95 -16.88 9.94
N GLN A 113 -14.49 -17.85 9.17
CA GLN A 113 -14.76 -19.27 9.39
C GLN A 113 -14.22 -19.76 10.73
N GLU A 114 -12.99 -19.36 11.09
CA GLU A 114 -12.37 -19.69 12.38
C GLU A 114 -13.17 -19.12 13.56
N LEU A 115 -13.75 -17.93 13.39
CA LEU A 115 -14.64 -17.35 14.39
C LEU A 115 -15.98 -18.09 14.44
N LEU A 116 -16.63 -18.34 13.31
CA LEU A 116 -17.94 -19.02 13.25
C LEU A 116 -17.86 -20.43 13.84
N SER A 117 -16.84 -21.20 13.50
CA SER A 117 -16.62 -22.57 13.99
C SER A 117 -16.14 -22.65 15.44
N LYS A 118 -15.90 -21.50 16.09
CA LYS A 118 -15.34 -21.38 17.45
C LYS A 118 -13.91 -21.93 17.57
N SER A 119 -13.16 -22.11 16.47
CA SER A 119 -11.75 -22.50 16.54
C SER A 119 -10.88 -21.38 17.10
N LYS A 120 -11.31 -20.13 16.92
CA LYS A 120 -10.74 -18.95 17.59
C LYS A 120 -11.77 -18.25 18.47
N PRO A 121 -11.36 -17.74 19.66
CA PRO A 121 -12.24 -16.97 20.53
C PRO A 121 -12.53 -15.58 19.94
N LEU A 122 -13.67 -15.00 20.33
CA LEU A 122 -14.10 -13.65 19.90
C LEU A 122 -13.37 -12.54 20.68
N THR A 123 -12.03 -12.54 20.59
CA THR A 123 -11.15 -11.49 21.08
C THR A 123 -11.14 -10.30 20.12
N ALA A 124 -10.78 -9.11 20.61
CA ALA A 124 -10.69 -7.90 19.78
C ALA A 124 -9.74 -8.10 18.59
N GLU A 125 -8.61 -8.79 18.79
CA GLU A 125 -7.63 -9.09 17.74
C GLU A 125 -8.22 -9.98 16.63
N ASN A 126 -8.89 -11.07 16.99
CA ASN A 126 -9.46 -11.99 16.00
C ASN A 126 -10.62 -11.34 15.22
N LEU A 127 -11.42 -10.51 15.91
CA LEU A 127 -12.49 -9.73 15.28
C LEU A 127 -11.94 -8.69 14.30
N ALA A 128 -10.87 -7.98 14.68
CA ALA A 128 -10.19 -7.03 13.81
C ALA A 128 -9.58 -7.73 12.58
N ALA A 129 -9.01 -8.93 12.75
CA ALA A 129 -8.47 -9.72 11.63
C ALA A 129 -9.55 -10.08 10.59
N ALA A 130 -10.79 -10.36 11.02
CA ALA A 130 -11.92 -10.66 10.15
C ALA A 130 -12.58 -9.41 9.51
N GLY A 131 -12.36 -8.22 10.06
CA GLY A 131 -12.97 -6.96 9.61
C GLY A 131 -11.99 -5.93 9.07
N THR A 132 -12.44 -4.69 8.99
CA THR A 132 -11.62 -3.49 8.76
C THR A 132 -12.07 -2.39 9.71
N ASP A 133 -11.32 -1.30 9.80
CA ASP A 133 -11.72 -0.12 10.60
C ASP A 133 -13.05 0.47 10.09
N ALA A 134 -13.26 0.47 8.78
CA ALA A 134 -14.48 1.01 8.16
C ALA A 134 -15.67 0.03 8.19
N LEU A 135 -15.38 -1.27 8.23
CA LEU A 135 -16.38 -2.33 8.31
C LEU A 135 -15.99 -3.33 9.42
N PRO A 136 -16.18 -2.94 10.70
CA PRO A 136 -15.75 -3.75 11.83
C PRO A 136 -16.65 -4.98 11.98
N ILE A 137 -16.02 -6.14 12.18
CA ILE A 137 -16.72 -7.37 12.58
C ILE A 137 -16.80 -7.40 14.09
N THR A 138 -18.01 -7.37 14.64
CA THR A 138 -18.23 -7.38 16.08
C THR A 138 -18.64 -8.76 16.57
N ARG A 139 -18.59 -8.96 17.89
CA ARG A 139 -19.11 -10.18 18.52
C ARG A 139 -20.56 -10.46 18.11
N GLY A 140 -21.42 -9.44 18.14
CA GLY A 140 -22.83 -9.57 17.76
C GLY A 140 -23.02 -9.98 16.30
N VAL A 141 -22.17 -9.50 15.38
CA VAL A 141 -22.20 -9.94 13.97
C VAL A 141 -21.88 -11.44 13.86
N ILE A 142 -20.85 -11.92 14.56
CA ILE A 142 -20.50 -13.34 14.53
C ILE A 142 -21.58 -14.21 15.17
N GLU A 143 -22.14 -13.76 16.30
CA GLU A 143 -23.22 -14.48 16.99
C GLU A 143 -24.49 -14.56 16.12
N ALA A 144 -24.89 -13.44 15.50
CA ALA A 144 -26.01 -13.43 14.57
C ALA A 144 -25.77 -14.36 13.36
N LEU A 145 -24.57 -14.35 12.78
CA LEU A 145 -24.23 -15.25 11.66
C LEU A 145 -24.28 -16.74 12.06
N ARG A 146 -23.93 -17.09 13.30
CA ARG A 146 -24.00 -18.49 13.76
C ARG A 146 -25.44 -19.00 13.88
N ASP A 147 -26.38 -18.10 14.14
CA ASP A 147 -27.80 -18.45 14.28
C ASP A 147 -28.50 -18.60 12.91
N GLU A 148 -27.85 -18.16 11.83
CA GLU A 148 -28.37 -18.26 10.47
C GLU A 148 -28.18 -19.65 9.85
N ARG A 149 -29.18 -20.08 9.07
CA ARG A 149 -29.11 -21.37 8.36
C ARG A 149 -28.09 -21.34 7.22
N ASP A 150 -27.99 -20.22 6.53
CA ASP A 150 -27.11 -20.03 5.37
C ASP A 150 -25.79 -19.33 5.73
N GLN A 151 -25.28 -19.58 6.95
CA GLN A 151 -24.11 -18.88 7.50
C GLN A 151 -22.88 -18.89 6.58
N ASP A 152 -22.64 -19.95 5.81
CA ASP A 152 -21.50 -20.02 4.87
C ASP A 152 -21.66 -19.04 3.71
N VAL A 153 -22.87 -18.91 3.16
CA VAL A 153 -23.17 -17.96 2.08
C VAL A 153 -23.02 -16.52 2.57
N LEU A 154 -23.57 -16.23 3.75
CA LEU A 154 -23.46 -14.91 4.37
C LEU A 154 -22.01 -14.56 4.74
N ALA A 155 -21.24 -15.52 5.27
CA ALA A 155 -19.83 -15.34 5.57
C ALA A 155 -19.00 -15.05 4.32
N ARG A 156 -19.25 -15.77 3.22
CA ARG A 156 -18.61 -15.49 1.92
C ARG A 156 -18.97 -14.11 1.40
N ARG A 157 -20.24 -13.70 1.49
CA ARG A 157 -20.65 -12.37 1.05
C ARG A 157 -19.98 -11.27 1.88
N LEU A 158 -19.99 -11.43 3.20
CA LEU A 158 -19.34 -10.50 4.12
C LEU A 158 -17.84 -10.42 3.88
N ALA A 159 -17.15 -11.56 3.66
CA ALA A 159 -15.74 -11.59 3.30
C ALA A 159 -15.48 -10.80 2.00
N SER A 160 -16.35 -10.93 0.99
CA SER A 160 -16.25 -10.18 -0.27
C SER A 160 -16.35 -8.67 -0.04
N ASP A 161 -17.35 -8.23 0.72
CA ASP A 161 -17.59 -6.80 0.97
C ASP A 161 -16.45 -6.20 1.84
N VAL A 162 -16.01 -6.90 2.88
CA VAL A 162 -14.86 -6.49 3.73
C VAL A 162 -13.58 -6.39 2.90
N SER A 163 -13.32 -7.35 2.01
CA SER A 163 -12.05 -7.40 1.26
C SER A 163 -11.98 -6.34 0.19
N LEU A 164 -13.10 -6.08 -0.50
CA LEU A 164 -13.21 -4.96 -1.42
C LEU A 164 -12.96 -3.63 -0.69
N MET A 165 -13.60 -3.44 0.46
CA MET A 165 -13.44 -2.22 1.26
C MET A 165 -11.99 -2.03 1.75
N ASP A 166 -11.34 -3.10 2.21
CA ASP A 166 -9.93 -3.06 2.66
C ASP A 166 -8.99 -2.60 1.53
N VAL A 167 -9.07 -3.27 0.37
CA VAL A 167 -8.16 -2.99 -0.75
C VAL A 167 -8.43 -1.61 -1.36
N LEU A 168 -9.69 -1.21 -1.53
CA LEU A 168 -10.01 0.12 -2.05
C LEU A 168 -9.58 1.24 -1.09
N SER A 169 -9.75 1.04 0.22
CA SER A 169 -9.28 2.01 1.22
C SER A 169 -7.75 2.17 1.17
N LYS A 170 -7.02 1.06 1.02
CA LYS A 170 -5.57 1.06 0.81
C LYS A 170 -5.18 1.76 -0.50
N ALA A 171 -5.90 1.51 -1.60
CA ALA A 171 -5.64 2.15 -2.88
C ALA A 171 -5.83 3.68 -2.83
N LEU A 172 -6.93 4.15 -2.22
CA LEU A 172 -7.18 5.57 -2.01
C LEU A 172 -6.10 6.23 -1.14
N LEU A 173 -5.61 5.52 -0.12
CA LEU A 173 -4.54 6.02 0.73
C LEU A 173 -3.20 6.05 -0.02
N LEU A 174 -2.90 5.02 -0.82
CA LEU A 174 -1.74 4.99 -1.70
C LEU A 174 -1.73 6.18 -2.66
N GLN A 175 -2.89 6.53 -3.24
CA GLN A 175 -3.01 7.71 -4.09
C GLN A 175 -2.56 8.99 -3.37
N ARG A 176 -2.98 9.16 -2.10
CA ARG A 176 -2.54 10.28 -1.26
C ARG A 176 -1.04 10.25 -0.99
N LEU A 177 -0.47 9.06 -0.72
CA LEU A 177 0.98 8.90 -0.55
C LEU A 177 1.72 9.33 -1.82
N MET A 178 1.32 8.84 -2.99
CA MET A 178 1.95 9.17 -4.28
C MET A 178 1.88 10.68 -4.56
N PHE A 179 0.74 11.32 -4.33
CA PHE A 179 0.61 12.77 -4.46
C PHE A 179 1.49 13.55 -3.47
N ALA A 180 1.63 13.09 -2.23
CA ALA A 180 2.51 13.72 -1.26
C ALA A 180 3.98 13.54 -1.65
N GLY A 181 4.38 12.33 -2.07
CA GLY A 181 5.73 12.02 -2.52
C GLY A 181 6.13 12.80 -3.77
N ALA A 182 5.19 13.03 -4.70
CA ALA A 182 5.41 13.86 -5.88
C ALA A 182 5.79 15.32 -5.53
N LYS A 183 5.38 15.79 -4.35
CA LYS A 183 5.69 17.13 -3.84
C LYS A 183 7.01 17.19 -3.08
N GLU A 184 7.72 16.08 -2.91
CA GLU A 184 9.09 16.12 -2.38
C GLU A 184 9.96 16.97 -3.33
N PRO A 185 10.77 17.92 -2.84
CA PRO A 185 11.42 18.92 -3.70
C PRO A 185 12.29 18.36 -4.82
N ASN A 186 12.99 17.25 -4.59
CA ASN A 186 13.88 16.64 -5.57
C ASN A 186 13.10 15.80 -6.60
N VAL A 187 11.97 15.20 -6.20
CA VAL A 187 11.03 14.56 -7.11
C VAL A 187 10.35 15.59 -8.00
N ALA A 188 9.81 16.67 -7.41
CA ALA A 188 9.10 17.73 -8.12
C ALA A 188 9.98 18.48 -9.13
N ALA A 189 11.29 18.59 -8.84
CA ALA A 189 12.26 19.19 -9.75
C ALA A 189 12.67 18.28 -10.92
N ASN A 190 12.24 17.01 -10.93
CA ASN A 190 12.60 16.04 -11.95
C ASN A 190 11.40 15.72 -12.87
N GLY A 191 11.38 16.34 -14.06
CA GLY A 191 10.26 16.19 -15.00
C GLY A 191 9.96 14.76 -15.46
N LEU A 192 10.98 13.88 -15.53
CA LEU A 192 10.76 12.47 -15.86
C LEU A 192 10.07 11.73 -14.72
N ALA A 193 10.41 12.09 -13.47
CA ALA A 193 9.77 11.52 -12.31
C ALA A 193 8.32 11.97 -12.17
N THR A 194 8.04 13.26 -12.35
CA THR A 194 6.67 13.77 -12.26
C THR A 194 5.77 13.14 -13.31
N GLN A 195 6.23 13.03 -14.57
CA GLN A 195 5.48 12.34 -15.63
C GLN A 195 5.21 10.87 -15.30
N ALA A 196 6.21 10.14 -14.80
CA ALA A 196 6.04 8.75 -14.40
C ALA A 196 5.05 8.64 -13.22
N VAL A 197 5.15 9.50 -12.20
CA VAL A 197 4.21 9.51 -11.08
C VAL A 197 2.78 9.84 -11.52
N ASP A 198 2.61 10.78 -12.45
CA ASP A 198 1.29 11.13 -13.02
C ASP A 198 0.68 9.92 -13.74
N GLN A 199 1.46 9.24 -14.59
CA GLN A 199 1.02 8.02 -15.26
C GLN A 199 0.59 6.94 -14.27
N GLN A 200 1.41 6.68 -13.24
CA GLN A 200 1.10 5.68 -12.22
C GLN A 200 -0.14 6.05 -11.39
N THR A 201 -0.34 7.35 -11.12
CA THR A 201 -1.51 7.83 -10.39
C THR A 201 -2.78 7.73 -11.23
N SER A 202 -2.71 7.97 -12.55
CA SER A 202 -3.83 7.73 -13.46
C SER A 202 -4.20 6.26 -13.58
N LEU A 203 -3.20 5.36 -13.63
CA LEU A 203 -3.46 3.91 -13.60
C LEU A 203 -4.16 3.50 -12.31
N LEU A 204 -3.68 4.00 -11.16
CA LEU A 204 -4.34 3.73 -9.88
C LEU A 204 -5.79 4.23 -9.85
N GLN A 205 -6.08 5.39 -10.44
CA GLN A 205 -7.44 5.92 -10.53
C GLN A 205 -8.35 5.02 -11.37
N GLN A 206 -7.85 4.45 -12.47
CA GLN A 206 -8.59 3.52 -13.32
C GLN A 206 -8.89 2.20 -12.61
N GLU A 207 -7.97 1.74 -11.75
CA GLU A 207 -8.20 0.54 -10.92
C GLU A 207 -9.23 0.77 -9.81
N ILE A 208 -9.38 2.03 -9.34
CA ILE A 208 -10.32 2.40 -8.27
C ILE A 208 -11.74 2.66 -8.81
N SER A 209 -11.87 3.14 -10.05
CA SER A 209 -13.15 3.52 -10.68
C SER A 209 -13.97 2.32 -11.12
#